data_AF-A0ABD5TUM2-F1
#
_entry.id   AF-A0ABD5TUM2-F1
#
_cell.length_a   1.000
_cell.length_b   1.000
_cell.length_c   1.000
_cell.angle_alpha   90.00
_cell.angle_beta   90.00
_cell.angle_gamma   90.00
#
_symmetry.space_group_name_H-M   'P 1'
#
loop_
_entity.id
_entity.type
_entity.pdbx_description
1 polymer ?
#
loop_
_entity_poly.entity_id
_entity_poly.type
_entity_poly.pdbx_seq_one_letter_code
_entity_poly.pdbx_strand_id
1 'polypeptide(L)'
;MTSENASQTGKPASHAAADEYDSMLAEVDATIESLRDDIENGRIRDVDREKVRIQQYRALAYLIRTKQKVLQDKTLQELAEEIEELKEQRDTARVRR
;
A
#
# COMPACT_ATOMS: atom_id res chain seq x y z
N MET A 1 -8.45 -4.14 46.34
CA MET A 1 -7.10 -4.26 45.74
C MET A 1 -7.24 -3.90 44.28
N THR A 2 -6.96 -2.64 44.00
CA THR A 2 -6.87 -2.05 42.67
C THR A 2 -5.64 -2.61 41.97
N SER A 3 -5.80 -3.14 40.77
CA SER A 3 -4.70 -3.18 39.81
C SER A 3 -5.20 -2.53 38.54
N GLU A 4 -4.81 -1.27 38.40
CA GLU A 4 -4.77 -0.51 37.18
C GLU A 4 -4.06 -1.35 36.10
N ASN A 5 -4.74 -1.63 34.99
CA ASN A 5 -4.03 -2.05 33.80
C ASN A 5 -3.59 -0.78 33.09
N ALA A 6 -2.36 -0.39 33.40
CA ALA A 6 -1.69 0.78 32.86
C ALA A 6 -1.72 0.73 31.34
N SER A 7 -2.33 1.77 30.76
CA SER A 7 -2.00 2.40 29.49
C SER A 7 -0.76 1.81 28.81
N GLN A 8 -0.98 0.90 27.87
CA GLN A 8 0.00 0.60 26.84
C GLN A 8 0.13 1.84 25.96
N THR A 9 1.22 2.56 26.20
CA THR A 9 1.70 3.73 25.49
C THR A 9 1.78 3.45 23.98
N GLY A 10 1.17 4.34 23.19
CA GLY A 10 1.14 4.27 21.74
C GLY A 10 2.49 4.55 21.06
N LYS A 11 2.55 4.03 19.82
CA LYS A 11 3.53 4.25 18.72
C LYS A 11 4.94 3.64 18.96
N PRO A 12 5.22 2.51 18.29
CA PRO A 12 5.86 2.58 16.97
C PRO A 12 5.32 1.55 15.95
N ALA A 13 4.11 1.77 15.42
CA ALA A 13 3.52 0.90 14.38
C ALA A 13 3.53 1.52 12.97
N SER A 14 3.89 2.80 12.83
CA SER A 14 3.57 3.58 11.63
C SER A 14 4.64 3.48 10.53
N HIS A 15 5.93 3.65 10.88
CA HIS A 15 7.02 3.40 9.93
C HIS A 15 7.04 1.97 9.39
N ALA A 16 6.79 0.98 10.25
CA ALA A 16 6.76 -0.42 9.83
C ALA A 16 5.64 -0.70 8.81
N ALA A 17 4.48 -0.05 8.95
CA ALA A 17 3.38 -0.18 8.00
C ALA A 17 3.63 0.58 6.68
N ALA A 18 4.33 1.72 6.72
CA ALA A 18 4.78 2.41 5.50
C ALA A 18 5.78 1.57 4.70
N ASP A 19 6.74 0.95 5.38
CA ASP A 19 7.73 0.03 4.77
C ASP A 19 7.05 -1.22 4.18
N GLU A 20 5.99 -1.71 4.82
CA GLU A 20 5.16 -2.81 4.31
C GLU A 20 4.46 -2.42 3.02
N TYR A 21 3.83 -1.23 2.96
CA TYR A 21 3.21 -0.76 1.72
C TYR A 21 4.21 -0.55 0.59
N ASP A 22 5.42 -0.06 0.87
CA ASP A 22 6.46 0.08 -0.13
C ASP A 22 6.91 -1.28 -0.69
N SER A 23 7.03 -2.27 0.19
CA SER A 23 7.33 -3.64 -0.22
C SER A 23 6.23 -4.23 -1.12
N MET A 24 4.96 -4.02 -0.75
CA MET A 24 3.81 -4.45 -1.55
C MET A 24 3.78 -3.76 -2.92
N LEU A 25 4.05 -2.46 -2.97
CA LEU A 25 4.08 -1.71 -4.23
C LEU A 25 5.19 -2.20 -5.15
N ALA A 26 6.38 -2.47 -4.61
CA ALA A 26 7.49 -3.02 -5.38
C ALA A 26 7.17 -4.39 -5.98
N GLU A 27 6.52 -5.27 -5.22
CA GLU A 27 6.10 -6.59 -5.71
C GLU A 27 5.03 -6.49 -6.81
N VAL A 28 4.04 -5.62 -6.62
CA VAL A 28 2.99 -5.38 -7.62
C VAL A 28 3.60 -4.80 -8.90
N ASP A 29 4.56 -3.89 -8.79
CA ASP A 29 5.24 -3.30 -9.95
C ASP A 29 6.08 -4.32 -10.72
N ALA A 30 6.88 -5.13 -10.02
CA ALA A 30 7.63 -6.21 -10.65
C ALA A 30 6.71 -7.21 -11.37
N THR A 31 5.56 -7.53 -10.76
CA THR A 31 4.57 -8.44 -11.36
C THR A 31 3.90 -7.82 -12.60
N ILE A 32 3.56 -6.53 -12.55
CA ILE A 32 3.01 -5.79 -13.69
C ILE A 32 4.01 -5.79 -14.85
N GLU A 33 5.29 -5.52 -14.58
CA GLU A 33 6.34 -5.50 -15.60
C GLU A 33 6.52 -6.87 -16.25
N SER A 34 6.68 -7.92 -15.43
CA SER A 34 6.80 -9.31 -15.94
C SER A 34 5.61 -9.71 -16.79
N LEU A 35 4.38 -9.39 -16.35
CA LEU A 35 3.17 -9.75 -17.09
C LEU A 35 3.05 -8.99 -18.41
N ARG A 36 3.48 -7.72 -18.45
CA ARG A 36 3.52 -6.95 -19.70
C ARG A 36 4.50 -7.57 -20.69
N ASP A 37 5.69 -7.95 -20.24
CA ASP A 37 6.69 -8.61 -21.09
C ASP A 37 6.17 -9.95 -21.63
N ASP A 38 5.52 -10.75 -20.80
CA ASP A 38 4.91 -12.02 -21.19
C ASP A 38 3.82 -11.86 -22.28
N ILE A 39 3.04 -10.78 -22.20
CA ILE A 39 1.99 -10.46 -23.17
C ILE A 39 2.58 -9.94 -24.49
N GLU A 40 3.57 -9.05 -24.42
CA GLU A 40 4.11 -8.32 -25.57
C GLU A 40 5.20 -9.11 -26.33
N ASN A 41 6.09 -9.77 -25.59
CA ASN A 41 7.29 -10.44 -26.11
C ASN A 41 7.30 -11.96 -25.86
N GLY A 42 6.43 -12.46 -24.97
CA GLY A 42 6.38 -13.87 -24.58
C GLY A 42 5.55 -14.79 -25.49
N ARG A 43 5.37 -16.04 -25.03
CA ARG A 43 4.63 -17.13 -25.73
C ARG A 43 3.13 -16.86 -25.94
N ILE A 44 2.62 -15.74 -25.42
CA ILE A 44 1.22 -15.33 -25.53
C ILE A 44 0.97 -14.59 -26.87
N ARG A 45 2.00 -14.32 -27.69
CA ARG A 45 1.85 -13.75 -29.04
C ARG A 45 1.15 -14.66 -30.05
N ASP A 46 1.15 -15.97 -29.83
CA ASP A 46 0.54 -16.94 -30.75
C ASP A 46 -0.95 -16.62 -31.04
N VAL A 47 -1.32 -16.61 -32.32
CA VAL A 47 -2.66 -16.20 -32.80
C VAL A 47 -3.74 -17.15 -32.27
N ASP A 48 -3.39 -18.43 -32.10
CA ASP A 48 -4.27 -19.45 -31.52
C ASP A 48 -4.50 -19.26 -30.01
N ARG A 49 -3.78 -18.32 -29.38
CA ARG A 49 -3.85 -18.01 -27.94
C ARG A 49 -4.49 -16.67 -27.63
N GLU A 50 -5.22 -16.06 -28.56
CA GLU A 50 -5.87 -14.76 -28.33
C GLU A 50 -6.74 -14.73 -27.07
N LYS A 51 -7.47 -15.82 -26.78
CA LYS A 51 -8.25 -15.95 -25.54
C LYS A 51 -7.38 -15.84 -24.28
N VAL A 52 -6.20 -16.45 -24.30
CA VAL A 52 -5.21 -16.37 -23.20
C VAL A 52 -4.71 -14.93 -23.08
N ARG A 53 -4.39 -14.27 -24.19
CA ARG A 53 -3.97 -12.85 -24.20
C ARG A 53 -5.00 -11.94 -23.53
N ILE A 54 -6.28 -12.09 -23.87
CA ILE A 54 -7.36 -11.31 -23.25
C ILE A 54 -7.45 -11.58 -21.75
N GLN A 55 -7.29 -12.84 -21.31
CA GLN A 55 -7.27 -13.17 -19.88
C GLN A 55 -6.10 -12.50 -19.15
N GLN A 56 -4.93 -12.45 -19.78
CA GLN A 56 -3.75 -11.81 -19.21
C GLN A 56 -3.90 -10.28 -19.15
N TYR A 57 -4.49 -9.65 -20.16
CA TYR A 57 -4.85 -8.23 -20.07
C TYR A 57 -5.87 -7.93 -18.96
N ARG A 58 -6.81 -8.85 -18.70
CA ARG A 58 -7.72 -8.72 -17.54
C ARG A 58 -6.98 -8.84 -16.21
N ALA A 59 -6.03 -9.77 -16.11
CA ALA A 59 -5.16 -9.90 -14.94
C ALA A 59 -4.31 -8.63 -14.74
N LEU A 60 -3.73 -8.09 -15.81
CA LEU A 60 -2.99 -6.83 -15.78
C LEU A 60 -3.85 -5.66 -15.28
N ALA A 61 -5.08 -5.53 -15.79
CA ALA A 61 -6.01 -4.51 -15.33
C ALA A 61 -6.37 -4.67 -13.84
N TYR A 62 -6.44 -5.91 -13.35
CA TYR A 62 -6.64 -6.19 -11.92
C TYR A 62 -5.43 -5.74 -11.10
N LEU A 63 -4.20 -6.10 -11.49
CA LEU A 63 -2.98 -5.69 -10.80
C LEU A 63 -2.84 -4.17 -10.71
N ILE A 64 -3.14 -3.44 -11.80
CA ILE A 64 -3.10 -1.97 -11.80
C ILE A 64 -4.07 -1.39 -10.78
N ARG A 65 -5.29 -1.94 -10.68
CA ARG A 65 -6.26 -1.49 -9.65
C ARG A 65 -5.78 -1.81 -8.24
N THR A 66 -5.16 -2.98 -8.05
CA THR A 66 -4.56 -3.34 -6.77
C THR A 66 -3.46 -2.34 -6.39
N LYS A 67 -2.56 -1.98 -7.32
CA LYS A 67 -1.55 -0.93 -7.09
C LYS A 67 -2.18 0.38 -6.63
N GLN A 68 -3.23 0.84 -7.33
CA GLN A 68 -3.93 2.08 -6.97
C GLN A 68 -4.51 2.02 -5.56
N LYS A 69 -5.07 0.88 -5.16
CA LYS A 69 -5.59 0.69 -3.82
C LYS A 69 -4.49 0.76 -2.76
N VAL A 70 -3.38 0.06 -2.97
CA VAL A 70 -2.24 0.08 -2.03
C VAL A 70 -1.67 1.50 -1.88
N LEU A 71 -1.56 2.25 -2.99
CA LEU A 71 -1.16 3.66 -2.94
C LEU A 71 -2.12 4.53 -2.12
N GLN A 72 -3.43 4.33 -2.29
CA GLN A 72 -4.44 5.04 -1.50
C GLN A 72 -4.33 4.70 -0.02
N ASP A 73 -4.18 3.42 0.32
CA ASP A 73 -4.05 2.96 1.70
C ASP A 73 -2.78 3.54 2.36
N LYS A 74 -1.64 3.56 1.64
CA LYS A 74 -0.41 4.23 2.08
C LYS A 74 -0.63 5.72 2.34
N THR A 75 -1.26 6.41 1.38
CA THR A 75 -1.54 7.85 1.49
C THR A 75 -2.46 8.16 2.68
N LEU A 76 -3.47 7.32 2.92
CA LEU A 76 -4.38 7.46 4.06
C LEU A 76 -3.62 7.32 5.39
N GLN A 77 -2.67 6.40 5.46
CA GLN A 77 -1.83 6.24 6.63
C GLN A 77 -0.95 7.47 6.87
N GLU A 78 -0.24 7.95 5.86
CA GLU A 78 0.61 9.15 5.97
C GLU A 78 -0.17 10.38 6.43
N LEU A 79 -1.37 10.59 5.88
CA LEU A 79 -2.26 11.68 6.30
C LEU A 79 -2.75 11.50 7.76
N ALA A 80 -3.05 10.28 8.18
CA ALA A 80 -3.44 10.01 9.56
C ALA A 80 -2.30 10.31 10.54
N GLU A 81 -1.05 10.02 10.15
CA GLU A 81 0.14 10.35 10.94
C GLU A 81 0.34 11.86 11.06
N GLU A 82 0.27 12.59 9.94
CA GLU A 82 0.40 14.05 9.93
C GLU A 82 -0.68 14.72 10.80
N ILE A 83 -1.92 14.24 10.73
CA ILE A 83 -3.02 14.74 11.57
C ILE A 83 -2.71 14.55 13.06
N GLU A 84 -2.14 13.40 13.44
CA GLU A 84 -1.84 13.12 14.84
C GLU A 84 -0.69 13.99 15.35
N GLU A 85 0.36 14.17 14.56
CA GLU A 85 1.45 15.10 14.88
C GLU A 85 0.97 16.53 15.05
N LEU A 86 0.08 17.01 14.18
CA LEU A 86 -0.51 18.34 14.29
C LEU A 86 -1.37 18.51 15.55
N LYS A 87 -2.12 17.48 15.96
CA LYS A 87 -2.87 17.50 17.22
C LYS A 87 -1.94 17.56 18.43
N GLU A 88 -0.90 16.75 18.46
CA GLU A 88 0.09 16.73 19.54
C GLU A 88 0.80 18.08 19.69
N GLN A 89 1.19 18.71 18.57
CA GLN A 89 1.77 20.05 18.56
C GLN A 89 0.79 21.10 19.10
N ARG A 90 -0.48 21.05 18.66
CA ARG A 90 -1.53 21.96 19.13
C ARG A 90 -1.77 21.81 20.62
N ASP A 91 -1.85 20.59 21.12
CA ASP A 91 -2.15 20.31 22.52
C ASP A 91 -0.94 20.69 23.41
N THR A 92 0.28 20.42 22.96
CA THR A 92 1.51 20.92 23.59
C THR A 92 1.56 22.44 23.65
N ALA A 93 1.18 23.13 22.57
CA ALA A 93 1.12 24.59 22.52
C ALA A 93 0.05 25.17 23.45
N ARG A 94 -1.06 24.45 23.69
CA ARG A 94 -2.10 24.84 24.64
C ARG A 94 -1.69 24.66 26.10
N VAL A 95 -0.93 23.61 26.42
CA VAL A 95 -0.45 23.33 27.79
C VAL A 95 0.63 24.33 28.24
N ARG A 96 1.41 24.87 27.30
CA ARG A 96 2.49 25.84 27.59
C ARG A 96 2.01 27.29 27.76
N ARG A 97 0.69 27.54 27.70
CA ARG A 97 0.09 28.87 27.72
C ARG A 97 -0.73 29.07 28.99
#